data_AF-A0A539ELP2-F1
#
_entry.id   AF-A0A539ELP2-F1
#
_cell.length_a   1.000
_cell.length_b   1.000
_cell.length_c   1.000
_cell.angle_alpha   90.00
_cell.angle_beta   90.00
_cell.angle_gamma   90.00
#
_symmetry.space_group_name_H-M   'P 1'
#
loop_
_entity.id
_entity.type
_entity.pdbx_description
1 polymer ?
#
loop_
_entity_poly.entity_id
_entity_poly.type
_entity_poly.pdbx_seq_one_letter_code
_entity_poly.pdbx_strand_id
1 'polypeptide(L)' 'MFKGLRRLTFSYPKSTDPALMSVSMTFEKTVGDGRSKAIQLFIQKIKIQN' A
#
# COMPACT_ATOMS: atom_id res chain seq x y z
N MET A 1 -11.42 11.92 -5.60
CA MET A 1 -10.05 12.00 -5.08
C MET A 1 -10.05 11.54 -3.61
N PHE A 2 -9.25 10.54 -3.23
CA PHE A 2 -9.23 10.03 -1.84
C PHE A 2 -8.55 11.04 -0.91
N LYS A 3 -9.28 11.58 0.10
CA LYS A 3 -8.70 12.52 1.08
C LYS A 3 -7.70 11.81 1.99
N GLY A 4 -6.53 12.39 2.16
CA GLY A 4 -5.48 11.87 3.05
C GLY A 4 -4.66 10.72 2.46
N LEU A 5 -4.85 10.34 1.20
CA LEU A 5 -3.95 9.39 0.54
C LEU A 5 -2.60 10.07 0.27
N ARG A 6 -1.55 9.64 0.98
CA ARG A 6 -0.18 10.13 0.78
C ARG A 6 0.56 9.32 -0.28
N ARG A 7 0.36 8.00 -0.29
CA ARG A 7 1.08 7.10 -1.20
C ARG A 7 0.19 5.92 -1.60
N LEU A 8 0.21 5.60 -2.88
CA LEU A 8 -0.31 4.35 -3.43
C LEU A 8 0.78 3.78 -4.34
N THR A 9 1.14 2.52 -4.13
CA THR A 9 2.16 1.85 -4.91
C THR A 9 1.66 0.46 -5.28
N PHE A 10 1.62 0.19 -6.58
CA PHE A 10 1.38 -1.13 -7.14
C PHE A 10 2.72 -1.76 -7.47
N SER A 11 2.92 -2.98 -6.99
CA SER A 11 4.06 -3.81 -7.38
C SER A 11 3.52 -4.98 -8.21
N TYR A 12 3.67 -4.84 -9.53
CA TYR A 12 3.54 -5.91 -10.51
C TYR A 12 4.92 -6.58 -10.65
N PRO A 13 5.01 -7.91 -10.85
CA PRO A 13 6.11 -8.67 -10.28
C PRO A 13 7.48 -8.22 -10.77
N LYS A 14 8.31 -7.79 -9.80
CA LYS A 14 9.78 -7.82 -9.89
C LYS A 14 10.35 -9.20 -9.49
N SER A 15 9.48 -10.09 -9.02
CA SER A 15 9.78 -11.49 -8.68
C SER A 15 9.71 -12.35 -9.94
N THR A 16 10.53 -13.40 -10.03
CA THR A 16 10.42 -14.44 -11.06
C THR A 16 9.06 -15.16 -11.04
N ASP A 17 8.27 -14.93 -10.00
CA ASP A 17 6.92 -15.46 -9.88
C ASP A 17 5.85 -14.44 -10.37
N PRO A 18 5.24 -14.68 -11.55
CA PRO A 18 4.19 -13.84 -12.10
C PRO A 18 2.88 -13.90 -11.29
N ALA A 19 2.74 -14.82 -10.33
CA ALA A 19 1.58 -14.90 -9.44
C ALA A 19 1.59 -13.87 -8.31
N LEU A 20 2.72 -13.19 -8.08
CA LEU A 20 2.87 -12.28 -6.96
C LEU A 20 2.39 -10.87 -7.34
N MET A 21 1.31 -10.42 -6.70
CA MET A 21 0.82 -9.05 -6.83
C MET A 21 0.74 -8.41 -5.44
N SER A 22 1.30 -7.21 -5.28
CA SER A 22 1.15 -6.47 -4.02
C SER A 22 0.76 -5.01 -4.23
N VAL A 23 0.01 -4.49 -3.26
CA VAL A 23 -0.45 -3.11 -3.18
C VAL A 23 -0.05 -2.56 -1.82
N SER A 24 0.61 -1.41 -1.82
CA SER A 24 0.91 -0.66 -0.60
C SER A 24 0.25 0.71 -0.66
N MET A 25 -0.45 1.06 0.42
CA MET A 25 -1.15 2.34 0.59
C MET A 25 -0.72 2.99 1.89
N THR A 26 -0.50 4.29 1.86
CA THR A 26 -0.26 5.10 3.05
C THR A 26 -1.25 6.24 3.06
N PHE A 27 -2.02 6.32 4.14
CA PHE A 27 -2.87 7.46 4.45
C PHE A 27 -2.19 8.31 5.50
N GLU A 28 -2.14 9.60 5.31
CA GLU A 28 -1.65 10.56 6.31
C GLU A 28 -2.70 11.63 6.57
N LYS A 29 -2.83 12.02 7.84
CA LYS A 29 -3.68 13.12 8.26
C LYS A 29 -2.97 13.94 9.35
N THR A 30 -3.08 15.26 9.25
CA THR A 30 -2.65 16.18 10.31
C THR A 30 -3.59 16.09 11.51
N VAL A 31 -3.02 15.96 12.71
CA VAL A 31 -3.73 15.75 13.97
C VAL A 31 -3.33 16.85 14.97
N GLY A 32 -3.67 18.10 14.66
CA GLY A 32 -3.38 19.27 15.50
C GLY A 32 -1.89 19.51 15.77
N ASP A 33 -1.54 20.68 16.32
CA ASP A 33 -0.19 21.00 16.85
C ASP A 33 1.00 20.63 15.94
N GLY A 34 0.84 20.76 14.63
CA GLY A 34 1.87 20.39 13.65
C GLY A 34 2.22 18.90 13.58
N ARG A 35 1.46 18.03 14.26
CA ARG A 35 1.65 16.57 14.27
C ARG A 35 0.86 15.93 13.14
N SER A 36 1.40 14.88 12.53
CA SER A 36 0.67 14.01 11.60
C SER A 36 0.58 12.58 12.14
N LYS A 37 -0.45 11.86 11.72
CA LYS A 37 -0.55 10.40 11.89
C LYS A 37 -0.65 9.77 10.51
N ALA A 38 0.08 8.68 10.33
CA ALA A 38 0.03 7.89 9.12
C ALA A 38 -0.43 6.46 9.41
N ILE A 39 -1.24 5.91 8.52
CA ILE A 39 -1.67 4.51 8.50
C ILE A 39 -1.13 3.88 7.23
N GLN A 40 -0.45 2.74 7.35
CA GLN A 40 0.03 1.96 6.23
C GLN A 40 -0.78 0.68 6.08
N LEU A 41 -1.28 0.43 4.88
CA LEU A 41 -1.95 -0.79 4.47
C LEU A 41 -1.07 -1.50 3.43
N PHE A 42 -0.86 -2.79 3.63
CA PHE A 42 -0.15 -3.65 2.69
C PHE A 42 -1.00 -4.88 2.39
N ILE A 43 -1.28 -5.11 1.12
CA ILE A 43 -2.05 -6.26 0.63
C ILE A 43 -1.17 -7.02 -0.34
N GLN A 44 -1.02 -8.32 -0.13
CA GLN A 44 -0.29 -9.21 -1.02
C GLN A 44 -1.19 -10.38 -1.42
N LYS A 45 -1.35 -10.58 -2.73
CA LYS A 45 -2.02 -11.75 -3.29
C LYS A 45 -0.96 -12.75 -3.73
N ILE A 46 -1.07 -13.97 -3.21
CA ILE A 46 -0.23 -15.11 -3.57
C ILE A 46 -1.15 -16.15 -4.23
N LYS A 47 -0.83 -16.58 -5.45
CA LYS A 47 -1.52 -17.71 -6.08
C LYS A 47 -0.80 -18.99 -5.67
N ILE A 48 -1.50 -19.89 -4.99
CA ILE A 48 -0.99 -21.25 -4.75
C ILE A 48 -1.34 -22.07 -5.99
N GLN A 49 -0.33 -22.64 -6.66
CA GLN A 49 -0.53 -23.64 -7.70
C GLN A 49 -0.33 -25.02 -7.08
N ASN A 50 -1.32 -25.90 -7.26
CA ASN A 50 -1.19 -27.34 -6.97
C ASN A 50 -0.45 -28.05 -8.10
#